data_AF-A0A085F722-F1
#
_entry.id   AF-A0A085F722-F1
#
_cell.length_a   1.000
_cell.length_b   1.000
_cell.length_c   1.000
_cell.angle_alpha   90.00
_cell.angle_beta   90.00
_cell.angle_gamma   90.00
#
_symmetry.space_group_name_H-M   'P 1'
#
loop_
_entity.id
_entity.type
_entity.pdbx_description
1 polymer ?
#
loop_
_entity_poly.entity_id
_entity_poly.type
_entity_poly.pdbx_seq_one_letter_code
_entity_poly.pdbx_strand_id
1 'polypeptide(L)'
;MLNVLGSVAQSEREIMLERQREGIAKAKPQGKYKGRALTARAKETRVAELSAQGTSLSEIARRLRIGKASVHRILKARRPEAPAVVSSARAQ
;
A
#
# COMPACT_ATOMS: atom_id res chain seq x y z
N MET A 1 -12.71 -44.33 8.78
CA MET A 1 -13.07 -43.26 9.72
C MET A 1 -12.49 -41.87 9.38
N LEU A 2 -11.51 -41.75 8.47
CA LEU A 2 -10.91 -40.45 8.11
C LEU A 2 -11.93 -39.42 7.58
N ASN A 3 -12.93 -39.86 6.82
CA ASN A 3 -13.93 -38.97 6.20
C ASN A 3 -14.85 -38.27 7.21
N VAL A 4 -15.23 -38.97 8.29
CA VAL A 4 -16.08 -38.41 9.35
C VAL A 4 -15.31 -37.38 10.17
N LEU A 5 -14.03 -37.65 10.45
CA LEU A 5 -13.16 -36.69 11.14
C LEU A 5 -12.90 -35.44 10.28
N GLY A 6 -12.74 -35.62 8.96
CA GLY A 6 -12.59 -34.52 8.01
C GLY A 6 -13.82 -33.62 7.93
N SER A 7 -15.03 -34.19 7.93
CA SER A 7 -16.28 -33.41 7.87
C SER A 7 -16.54 -32.63 9.15
N VAL A 8 -16.23 -33.20 10.32
CA VAL A 8 -16.32 -32.49 11.60
C VAL A 8 -15.34 -31.31 11.63
N ALA A 9 -14.07 -31.54 11.28
CA ALA A 9 -13.06 -30.48 11.26
C ALA A 9 -13.41 -29.34 10.28
N GLN A 10 -14.08 -29.65 9.17
CA GLN A 10 -14.57 -28.64 8.23
C GLN A 10 -15.72 -27.82 8.83
N SER A 11 -16.68 -28.48 9.47
CA SER A 11 -17.82 -27.83 10.12
C SER A 11 -17.37 -26.86 11.22
N GLU A 12 -16.38 -27.25 12.03
CA GLU A 12 -15.80 -26.38 13.06
C GLU A 12 -15.09 -25.16 12.47
N ARG A 13 -14.37 -25.32 11.35
CA ARG A 13 -13.76 -24.20 10.62
C ARG A 13 -14.81 -23.23 10.10
N GLU A 14 -15.91 -23.73 9.57
CA GLU A 14 -17.00 -22.90 9.06
C GLU A 14 -17.63 -22.06 10.16
N ILE A 15 -17.90 -22.65 11.33
CA ILE A 15 -18.39 -21.94 12.52
C ILE A 15 -17.40 -20.85 12.96
N MET A 16 -16.10 -21.13 12.97
CA MET A 16 -15.07 -20.15 13.30
C MET A 16 -15.09 -18.96 12.32
N LEU A 17 -15.17 -19.22 11.02
CA LEU A 17 -15.20 -18.20 9.97
C LEU A 17 -16.49 -17.36 10.02
N GLU A 18 -17.62 -17.96 10.36
CA GLU A 18 -18.89 -17.26 10.54
C GLU A 18 -18.78 -16.19 11.64
N ARG A 19 -18.29 -16.59 12.82
CA ARG A 19 -18.04 -15.65 13.93
C ARG A 19 -17.04 -14.54 13.54
N GLN A 20 -16.00 -14.90 12.79
CA GLN A 20 -15.04 -13.91 12.29
C GLN A 20 -15.71 -12.90 11.35
N ARG A 21 -16.58 -13.35 10.43
CA ARG A 21 -17.33 -12.47 9.53
C ARG A 21 -18.24 -11.54 10.29
N GLU A 22 -18.97 -12.02 11.29
CA GLU A 22 -19.79 -11.17 12.16
C GLU A 22 -18.96 -10.10 12.87
N GLY A 23 -17.80 -10.48 13.41
CA GLY A 23 -16.88 -9.55 14.05
C GLY A 23 -16.38 -8.47 13.08
N ILE A 24 -15.97 -8.87 11.87
CA ILE A 24 -15.56 -7.96 10.81
C ILE A 24 -16.72 -7.04 10.39
N ALA A 25 -17.94 -7.57 10.23
CA ALA A 25 -19.11 -6.81 9.86
C ALA A 25 -19.46 -5.73 10.90
N LYS A 26 -19.30 -6.01 12.20
CA LYS A 26 -19.48 -5.04 13.28
C LYS A 26 -18.35 -4.00 13.31
N ALA A 27 -17.10 -4.39 13.04
CA ALA A 27 -15.93 -3.53 13.13
C ALA A 27 -15.68 -2.65 11.89
N LYS A 28 -16.14 -3.07 10.69
CA LYS A 28 -16.07 -2.29 9.45
C LYS A 28 -16.73 -0.89 9.55
N PRO A 29 -18.00 -0.74 9.96
CA PRO A 29 -18.64 0.57 10.08
C PRO A 29 -17.99 1.44 11.16
N GLN A 30 -17.36 0.82 12.18
CA GLN A 30 -16.58 1.53 13.20
C GLN A 30 -15.22 2.03 12.69
N GLY A 31 -14.87 1.79 11.43
CA GLY A 31 -13.61 2.27 10.81
C GLY A 31 -12.35 1.65 11.41
N LYS A 32 -12.45 0.51 12.09
CA LYS A 32 -11.30 -0.15 12.76
C LYS A 32 -10.26 -0.66 11.76
N TYR A 33 -10.68 -1.07 10.56
CA TYR A 33 -9.78 -1.56 9.51
C TYR A 33 -9.31 -0.42 8.61
N LYS A 34 -8.12 0.13 8.90
CA LYS A 34 -7.48 1.20 8.12
C LYS A 34 -6.45 0.69 7.10
N GLY A 35 -6.36 -0.63 6.93
CA GLY A 35 -5.34 -1.28 6.11
C GLY A 35 -3.94 -1.20 6.73
N ARG A 36 -2.90 -1.49 5.94
CA ARG A 36 -1.51 -1.36 6.38
C ARG A 36 -1.17 0.10 6.64
N ALA A 37 -0.50 0.39 7.76
CA ALA A 37 -0.06 1.74 8.10
C ALA A 37 0.74 2.37 6.94
N LEU A 38 0.31 3.55 6.49
CA LEU A 38 0.93 4.30 5.40
C LEU A 38 2.18 5.07 5.89
N THR A 39 3.21 4.34 6.33
CA THR A 39 4.45 4.91 6.88
C THR A 39 5.19 5.84 5.92
N ALA A 40 5.02 5.64 4.60
CA ALA A 40 5.61 6.51 3.58
C ALA A 40 4.87 7.85 3.42
N ARG A 41 3.55 7.89 3.62
CA ARG A 41 2.76 9.14 3.51
C ARG A 41 3.16 10.16 4.58
N ALA A 42 3.51 9.69 5.77
CA ALA A 42 4.01 10.55 6.84
C ALA A 42 5.29 11.33 6.48
N LYS A 43 6.01 10.91 5.44
CA LYS A 43 7.27 11.53 4.98
C LYS A 43 7.09 12.36 3.70
N GLU A 44 5.85 12.60 3.26
CA GLU A 44 5.53 13.31 2.02
C GLU A 44 6.17 14.71 1.93
N THR A 45 6.05 15.49 3.00
CA THR A 45 6.63 16.85 3.06
C THR A 45 8.13 16.81 2.85
N ARG A 46 8.82 15.89 3.53
CA ARG A 46 10.27 15.76 3.43
C ARG A 46 10.74 15.23 2.07
N VAL A 47 9.97 14.34 1.44
CA VAL A 47 10.21 13.91 0.05
C VAL A 47 10.13 15.11 -0.89
N ALA A 48 9.12 15.97 -0.74
CA ALA A 48 8.93 17.13 -1.59
C ALA A 48 10.05 18.17 -1.41
N GLU A 49 10.45 18.46 -0.18
CA GLU A 49 11.57 19.37 0.12
C GLU A 49 12.88 18.89 -0.52
N LEU A 50 13.24 17.62 -0.32
CA LEU A 50 14.48 17.07 -0.87
C LEU A 50 14.44 17.02 -2.40
N SER A 51 13.28 16.76 -2.99
CA SER A 51 13.09 16.81 -4.45
C SER A 51 13.22 18.24 -4.99
N ALA A 52 12.72 19.24 -4.27
CA ALA A 52 12.87 20.66 -4.64
C ALA A 52 14.33 21.14 -4.55
N GLN A 53 15.12 20.55 -3.64
CA GLN A 53 16.56 20.75 -3.53
C GLN A 53 17.38 20.04 -4.63
N GLY A 54 16.74 19.35 -5.58
CA GLY A 54 17.41 18.62 -6.65
C GLY A 54 18.03 17.28 -6.23
N THR A 55 17.70 16.76 -5.04
CA THR A 55 18.23 15.47 -4.57
C THR A 55 17.67 14.32 -5.43
N SER A 56 18.51 13.36 -5.81
CA SER A 56 18.07 12.22 -6.61
C SER A 56 17.05 11.32 -5.90
N LEU A 57 16.13 10.71 -6.65
CA LEU A 57 15.09 9.80 -6.12
C LEU A 57 15.68 8.66 -5.27
N SER A 58 16.79 8.08 -5.72
CA SER A 58 17.48 6.98 -5.03
C SER A 58 18.05 7.44 -3.68
N GLU A 59 18.56 8.66 -3.63
CA GLU A 59 19.12 9.22 -2.41
C GLU A 59 18.04 9.65 -1.41
N ILE A 60 16.92 10.20 -1.89
CA ILE A 60 15.74 10.47 -1.06
C ILE A 60 15.21 9.19 -0.40
N ALA A 61 15.09 8.12 -1.20
CA ALA A 61 14.67 6.80 -0.71
C ALA A 61 15.59 6.28 0.41
N ARG A 62 16.91 6.40 0.22
CA ARG A 62 17.93 6.01 1.21
C ARG A 62 17.84 6.86 2.48
N ARG A 63 17.83 8.20 2.36
CA ARG A 63 17.80 9.13 3.49
C ARG A 63 16.53 8.97 4.33
N LEU A 64 15.40 8.75 3.68
CA LEU A 64 14.10 8.64 4.35
C LEU A 64 13.73 7.19 4.71
N ARG A 65 14.58 6.21 4.39
CA ARG A 65 14.34 4.77 4.61
C ARG A 65 12.96 4.33 4.09
N ILE A 66 12.64 4.71 2.86
CA ILE A 66 11.42 4.30 2.15
C ILE A 66 11.78 3.74 0.78
N GLY A 67 10.92 2.87 0.22
CA GLY A 67 11.16 2.32 -1.11
C GLY A 67 11.08 3.39 -2.21
N LYS A 68 11.91 3.25 -3.27
CA LYS A 68 11.91 4.15 -4.43
C LYS A 68 10.52 4.32 -5.06
N ALA A 69 9.74 3.23 -5.13
CA ALA A 69 8.36 3.27 -5.62
C ALA A 69 7.44 4.19 -4.79
N SER A 70 7.67 4.28 -3.47
CA SER A 70 6.92 5.20 -2.62
C SER A 70 7.32 6.65 -2.87
N VAL A 71 8.62 6.95 -3.04
CA VAL A 71 9.10 8.29 -3.42
C VAL A 71 8.46 8.73 -4.74
N HIS A 72 8.52 7.87 -5.77
CA HIS A 72 7.92 8.15 -7.07
C HIS A 72 6.40 8.40 -6.98
N ARG A 73 5.67 7.55 -6.24
CA ARG A 73 4.22 7.71 -6.04
C ARG A 73 3.87 9.02 -5.32
N ILE A 74 4.65 9.41 -4.32
CA ILE A 74 4.46 10.68 -3.58
C ILE A 74 4.64 11.88 -4.52
N LEU A 75 5.71 11.88 -5.31
CA LEU A 75 5.98 12.98 -6.24
C LEU A 75 4.96 13.03 -7.39
N LYS A 76 4.54 11.86 -7.91
CA LYS A 76 3.47 11.76 -8.90
C LYS A 76 2.13 12.26 -8.35
N ALA A 77 1.77 11.88 -7.13
CA ALA A 77 0.52 12.34 -6.51
C ALA A 77 0.51 13.85 -6.23
N ARG A 78 1.69 14.46 -6.00
CA ARG A 78 1.86 15.91 -5.84
C ARG A 78 1.86 16.70 -7.15
N ARG A 79 2.13 16.06 -8.28
CA ARG A 79 2.08 16.68 -9.60
C ARG A 79 0.71 16.35 -10.22
N PRO A 80 -0.32 17.19 -10.06
CA PRO A 80 -1.52 17.03 -10.87
C PRO A 80 -1.09 17.09 -12.34
N GLU A 81 -1.58 16.15 -13.15
CA GLU A 81 -1.05 15.77 -14.47
C GLU A 81 -0.40 16.92 -15.26
N ALA A 82 0.88 16.73 -15.59
CA ALA A 82 1.47 17.34 -16.77
C ALA A 82 1.57 16.24 -17.85
N PRO A 83 1.15 16.51 -19.09
CA PRO A 83 0.89 15.49 -20.10
C PRO A 83 2.15 14.71 -20.49
N ALA A 84 1.92 13.46 -20.89
CA ALA A 84 2.93 12.55 -21.40
C ALA A 84 3.59 13.11 -22.67
N VAL A 85 4.72 13.79 -22.52
CA VAL A 85 5.62 14.06 -23.65
C VAL A 85 6.57 12.87 -23.77
N VAL A 86 6.19 11.90 -24.61
CA VAL A 86 7.10 10.88 -25.10
C VAL A 86 8.05 11.59 -26.08
N SER A 87 9.22 11.97 -25.61
CA SER A 87 10.33 12.38 -26.46
C SER A 87 10.93 11.14 -27.13
N SER A 88 10.28 10.65 -28.18
CA SER A 88 10.91 9.75 -29.13
C SER A 88 11.83 10.57 -30.04
N ALA A 89 13.07 10.77 -29.61
CA ALA A 89 14.13 11.32 -30.44
C ALA A 89 15.44 10.59 -30.13
N ARG A 90 15.66 9.46 -30.82
CA ARG A 90 16.98 8.99 -31.29
C ARG A 90 16.78 7.76 -32.18
N ALA A 91 16.66 8.02 -33.47
CA ALA A 91 17.05 7.14 -34.56
C ALA A 91 17.72 8.04 -35.60
N GLN A 92 19.01 8.27 -35.39
CA GLN A 92 20.01 8.47 -36.43
C GLN A 92 21.17 7.56 -36.06
#